data_AF-A0AA38L960-F1
#
_entry.id   AF-A0AA38L960-F1
#
_cell.length_a   1.000
_cell.length_b   1.000
_cell.length_c   1.000
_cell.angle_alpha   90.00
_cell.angle_beta   90.00
_cell.angle_gamma   90.00
#
_symmetry.space_group_name_H-M   'P 1'
#
loop_
_entity.id
_entity.type
_entity.pdbx_description
1 polymer ?
#
loop_
_entity_poly.entity_id
_entity_poly.type
_entity_poly.pdbx_seq_one_letter_code
_entity_poly.pdbx_strand_id
1 'polypeptide(L)'
;MSWLTKPIIVVWVDPETQLQRLMARDGISEEQALNRINSQLPLDLKREKADIVIDNSGSLEATKDQIHDISLQISRPLTRKEYLRSRRGVLSITGAIAFVIL
;
A
#
# COMPACT_ATOMS: atom_id res chain seq x y z
N MET A 1 14.06 -4.90 0.00
CA MET A 1 13.24 -5.64 -0.99
C MET A 1 12.33 -4.73 -1.83
N SER A 2 12.22 -3.42 -1.56
CA SER A 2 11.25 -2.48 -2.17
C SER A 2 11.62 -1.89 -3.55
N TRP A 3 12.84 -2.09 -4.06
CA TRP A 3 13.28 -1.50 -5.34
C TRP A 3 12.74 -2.21 -6.59
N LEU A 4 12.07 -3.36 -6.41
CA LEU A 4 11.56 -4.22 -7.50
C LEU A 4 10.05 -4.07 -7.75
N THR A 5 9.30 -3.47 -6.82
CA THR A 5 7.81 -3.45 -6.81
C THR A 5 7.26 -2.03 -6.66
N LYS A 6 6.00 -1.85 -7.07
CA LYS A 6 5.23 -0.63 -6.78
C LYS A 6 5.07 -0.47 -5.25
N PRO A 7 4.88 0.77 -4.74
CA PRO A 7 4.70 1.00 -3.30
C PRO A 7 3.50 0.22 -2.75
N ILE A 8 3.66 -0.32 -1.55
CA ILE A 8 2.61 -1.00 -0.80
C ILE A 8 1.84 0.06 -0.02
N ILE A 9 0.55 0.17 -0.32
CA ILE A 9 -0.36 1.11 0.33
C ILE A 9 -1.28 0.31 1.26
N VAL A 10 -1.38 0.73 2.52
CA VAL A 10 -2.29 0.13 3.51
C VAL A 10 -3.31 1.16 3.96
N VAL A 11 -4.59 0.79 3.92
CA VAL A 11 -5.66 1.55 4.57
C VAL A 11 -5.77 1.06 6.00
N TRP A 12 -5.59 1.97 6.94
CA TRP A 12 -5.59 1.71 8.37
C TRP A 12 -6.73 2.45 9.05
N VAL A 13 -7.18 1.90 10.17
CA VAL A 13 -8.19 2.47 11.07
C VAL A 13 -7.92 1.91 12.46
N ASP A 14 -8.31 2.63 13.52
CA ASP A 14 -8.17 2.10 14.87
C ASP A 14 -8.99 0.81 15.09
N PRO A 15 -8.59 -0.06 16.05
CA PRO A 15 -9.24 -1.35 16.25
C PRO A 15 -10.73 -1.24 16.61
N GLU A 16 -11.10 -0.21 17.37
CA GLU A 16 -12.48 0.02 17.81
C GLU A 16 -13.39 0.37 16.63
N THR A 17 -12.98 1.32 15.80
CA THR A 17 -13.70 1.71 14.59
C THR A 17 -13.70 0.58 13.57
N GLN A 18 -12.64 -0.23 13.48
CA GLN A 18 -12.61 -1.43 12.65
C GLN A 18 -13.73 -2.41 13.05
N LEU A 19 -13.84 -2.69 14.34
CA LEU A 19 -14.84 -3.59 14.90
C LEU A 19 -16.26 -3.05 14.68
N GLN A 20 -16.51 -1.80 15.06
CA GLN A 20 -17.82 -1.15 14.92
C GLN A 20 -18.28 -1.13 13.45
N ARG A 21 -17.41 -0.75 12.51
CA ARG A 21 -17.74 -0.73 11.09
C ARG A 21 -17.97 -2.12 10.53
N LEU A 22 -17.22 -3.13 10.98
CA LEU A 22 -17.40 -4.51 10.54
C LEU A 22 -18.74 -5.09 11.00
N MET A 23 -19.11 -4.85 12.26
CA MET A 23 -20.40 -5.25 12.81
C MET A 23 -21.55 -4.55 12.07
N ALA A 24 -21.46 -3.24 11.87
CA ALA A 24 -22.50 -2.47 11.19
C ALA A 24 -22.67 -2.87 9.72
N ARG A 25 -21.57 -3.18 9.01
CA ARG A 25 -21.59 -3.56 7.60
C ARG A 25 -22.15 -4.96 7.39
N ASP A 26 -21.74 -5.92 8.21
CA ASP A 26 -22.06 -7.34 8.00
C ASP A 26 -23.25 -7.82 8.86
N GLY A 27 -23.74 -7.00 9.80
CA GLY A 27 -24.85 -7.34 10.71
C GLY A 27 -24.51 -8.48 11.68
N ILE A 28 -23.24 -8.61 12.05
CA ILE A 28 -22.72 -9.73 12.86
C ILE A 28 -22.50 -9.34 14.32
N SER A 29 -22.42 -10.35 15.20
CA SER A 29 -22.08 -10.13 16.61
C SER A 29 -20.62 -9.66 16.77
N GLU A 30 -20.34 -9.02 17.90
CA GLU A 30 -18.99 -8.60 18.26
C GLU A 30 -18.00 -9.78 18.26
N GLU A 31 -18.39 -10.90 18.83
CA GLU A 31 -17.57 -12.13 18.86
C GLU A 31 -17.23 -12.62 17.44
N GLN A 32 -18.21 -12.64 16.54
CA GLN A 32 -18.01 -13.02 15.15
C GLN A 32 -17.08 -12.04 14.42
N ALA A 33 -17.22 -10.74 14.70
CA ALA A 33 -16.37 -9.70 14.13
C ALA A 33 -14.92 -9.82 14.63
N LEU A 34 -14.72 -10.01 15.93
CA LEU A 34 -13.40 -10.24 16.53
C LEU A 34 -12.73 -11.51 15.98
N ASN A 35 -13.48 -12.61 15.86
CA ASN A 35 -12.96 -13.84 15.25
C ASN A 35 -12.48 -13.63 13.80
N ARG A 36 -13.18 -12.79 13.03
CA ARG A 36 -12.76 -12.43 11.66
C ARG A 36 -11.57 -11.48 11.62
N ILE A 37 -11.44 -10.58 12.59
CA ILE A 37 -10.29 -9.68 12.70
C ILE A 37 -9.05 -10.48 13.09
N ASN A 38 -9.18 -11.35 14.10
CA ASN A 38 -8.09 -12.15 14.64
C ASN A 38 -7.62 -13.28 13.71
N SER A 39 -8.43 -13.70 12.74
CA SER A 39 -8.00 -14.66 11.71
C SER A 39 -7.08 -14.05 10.64
N GLN A 40 -6.93 -12.73 10.62
CA GLN A 40 -6.06 -12.02 9.71
C GLN A 40 -4.80 -11.52 10.40
N LEU A 41 -3.79 -11.16 9.60
CA LEU A 41 -2.63 -10.43 10.13
C LEU A 41 -3.08 -9.10 10.76
N PRO A 42 -2.66 -8.78 12.00
CA PRO A 42 -2.98 -7.54 12.68
C PRO A 42 -2.76 -6.31 11.80
N LEU A 43 -3.70 -5.36 11.85
CA LEU A 43 -3.68 -4.18 10.99
C LEU A 43 -2.45 -3.30 11.26
N ASP A 44 -2.00 -3.24 12.52
CA ASP A 44 -0.78 -2.52 12.90
C ASP A 44 0.49 -3.13 12.30
N LEU A 45 0.57 -4.46 12.21
CA LEU A 45 1.69 -5.12 11.54
C LEU A 45 1.68 -4.88 10.03
N LYS A 46 0.50 -4.73 9.42
CA LYS A 46 0.39 -4.31 8.02
C LYS A 46 0.87 -2.87 7.85
N ARG A 47 0.49 -1.97 8.77
CA ARG A 47 0.90 -0.56 8.80
C ARG A 47 2.42 -0.41 8.86
N GLU A 48 3.09 -1.19 9.72
CA GLU A 48 4.56 -1.16 9.86
C GLU A 48 5.31 -1.60 8.59
N LYS A 49 4.69 -2.42 7.75
CA LYS A 49 5.30 -2.95 6.51
C LYS A 49 4.93 -2.14 5.27
N ALA A 50 4.08 -1.12 5.40
CA ALA A 50 3.61 -0.33 4.29
C ALA A 50 4.62 0.75 3.89
N ASP A 51 4.71 1.06 2.59
CA ASP A 51 5.43 2.24 2.12
C ASP A 51 4.59 3.51 2.33
N ILE A 52 3.25 3.37 2.25
CA ILE A 52 2.29 4.46 2.42
C ILE A 52 1.11 3.96 3.26
N VAL A 53 0.68 4.75 4.24
CA VAL A 53 -0.48 4.47 5.09
C VAL A 53 -1.54 5.52 4.84
N ILE A 54 -2.79 5.08 4.61
CA ILE A 54 -3.98 5.93 4.54
C ILE A 54 -4.74 5.75 5.85
N ASP A 55 -4.87 6.81 6.63
CA ASP A 55 -5.67 6.80 7.85
C ASP A 55 -7.13 7.10 7.51
N ASN A 56 -8.00 6.10 7.72
CA ASN A 56 -9.43 6.16 7.47
C ASN A 56 -10.26 6.23 8.78
N SER A 57 -9.63 6.62 9.89
CA SER A 57 -10.32 6.93 11.15
C SER A 57 -11.05 8.28 11.11
N GLY A 58 -10.57 9.21 10.28
CA GLY A 58 -11.13 10.55 10.12
C GLY A 58 -12.39 10.65 9.24
N SER A 59 -12.69 11.87 8.78
CA SER A 59 -13.79 12.12 7.86
C SER A 59 -13.51 11.59 6.45
N LEU A 60 -14.57 11.41 5.67
CA LEU A 60 -14.46 11.00 4.27
C LEU A 60 -13.63 12.01 3.45
N GLU A 61 -13.76 13.30 3.77
CA GLU A 61 -13.01 14.40 3.16
C GLU A 61 -11.51 14.25 3.43
N ALA A 62 -11.13 14.00 4.69
CA ALA A 62 -9.72 13.78 5.04
C ALA A 62 -9.12 12.56 4.31
N THR A 63 -9.89 11.49 4.15
CA THR A 63 -9.46 10.32 3.38
C THR A 63 -9.33 10.64 1.88
N LYS A 64 -10.23 11.46 1.32
CA LYS A 64 -10.15 11.90 -0.08
C LYS A 64 -8.91 12.75 -0.35
N ASP A 65 -8.59 13.67 0.55
CA ASP A 65 -7.41 14.52 0.44
C ASP A 65 -6.11 13.68 0.48
N GLN A 66 -6.02 12.72 1.42
CA GLN A 66 -4.90 11.76 1.45
C GLN A 66 -4.75 10.98 0.15
N ILE A 67 -5.86 10.47 -0.40
CA ILE A 67 -5.85 9.73 -1.67
C ILE A 67 -5.41 10.62 -2.82
N HIS A 68 -5.83 11.88 -2.85
CA HIS A 68 -5.43 12.84 -3.87
C HIS A 68 -3.91 13.05 -3.85
N ASP A 69 -3.35 13.32 -2.68
CA ASP A 69 -1.90 13.52 -2.51
C ASP A 69 -1.09 12.28 -2.91
N ILE A 70 -1.56 11.09 -2.49
CA ILE A 70 -0.92 9.82 -2.84
C ILE A 70 -0.98 9.60 -4.35
N SER A 71 -2.11 9.91 -5.00
CA SER A 71 -2.28 9.78 -6.45
C SER A 71 -1.24 10.61 -7.22
N LEU A 72 -0.99 11.84 -6.76
CA LEU A 72 0.05 12.70 -7.34
C LEU A 72 1.46 12.12 -7.11
N GLN A 73 1.73 11.59 -5.92
CA GLN A 73 3.03 11.01 -5.59
C GLN A 73 3.35 9.75 -6.40
N ILE A 74 2.37 8.86 -6.61
CA ILE A 74 2.58 7.59 -7.34
C ILE A 74 2.54 7.77 -8.86
N SER A 75 1.92 8.84 -9.35
CA SER A 75 1.82 9.12 -10.79
C SER A 75 3.04 9.88 -11.34
N ARG A 76 3.97 10.31 -10.48
CA ARG A 76 5.18 11.00 -10.91
C ARG A 76 6.04 10.09 -11.80
N PRO A 77 6.61 10.62 -12.90
CA PRO A 77 7.56 9.85 -13.69
C PRO A 77 8.78 9.49 -12.83
N LEU A 78 9.33 8.30 -13.04
CA LEU A 78 10.58 7.89 -12.40
C LEU A 78 11.70 8.82 -12.84
N THR A 79 12.53 9.27 -11.89
CA THR A 79 13.78 9.97 -12.22
C THR A 79 14.74 9.02 -12.95
N ARG A 80 15.74 9.56 -13.68
CA ARG A 80 16.75 8.71 -14.36
C ARG A 80 17.42 7.72 -13.41
N LYS A 81 17.74 8.13 -12.18
CA LYS A 81 18.36 7.25 -11.17
C LYS A 81 17.42 6.12 -10.73
N GLU A 82 16.15 6.43 -10.48
CA GLU A 82 15.13 5.43 -10.11
C GLU A 82 14.84 4.48 -11.29
N TYR A 83 14.77 4.99 -12.52
CA TYR A 83 14.59 4.18 -13.72
C TYR A 83 15.73 3.17 -13.91
N LEU A 84 16.98 3.62 -13.80
CA LEU A 84 18.16 2.75 -13.97
C LEU A 84 18.23 1.65 -12.90
N ARG A 85 17.72 1.91 -11.69
CA ARG A 85 17.60 0.90 -10.61
C ARG A 85 16.37 0.01 -10.75
N SER A 86 15.39 0.39 -11.57
CA SER A 86 14.18 -0.41 -11.78
C SER A 86 14.49 -1.69 -12.58
N ARG A 87 13.61 -2.71 -12.46
CA ARG A 87 13.70 -3.96 -13.24
C ARG A 87 13.82 -3.71 -14.74
N ARG A 88 13.04 -2.76 -15.27
CA ARG A 88 13.09 -2.41 -16.70
C ARG A 88 14.43 -1.78 -17.06
N GLY A 89 14.93 -0.85 -16.26
CA GLY A 89 16.23 -0.20 -16.51
C GLY A 89 17.41 -1.18 -16.47
N VAL A 90 17.46 -2.07 -15.48
CA VAL A 90 18.50 -3.10 -15.37
C VAL A 90 18.47 -4.04 -16.57
N LEU A 91 17.29 -4.54 -16.96
CA LEU A 91 17.11 -5.41 -18.12
C LEU A 91 17.52 -4.72 -19.43
N SER A 92 17.20 -3.43 -19.59
CA SER A 92 17.64 -2.64 -20.75
C SER A 92 19.17 -2.51 -20.84
N ILE A 93 19.85 -2.30 -19.71
CA ILE A 93 21.33 -2.21 -19.68
C ILE A 93 21.95 -3.57 -20.00
N THR A 94 21.50 -4.64 -19.36
CA THR A 94 22.05 -5.99 -19.61
C THR A 94 21.83 -6.43 -21.05
N GLY A 95 20.67 -6.12 -21.64
CA GLY A 95 20.40 -6.39 -23.05
C GLY A 95 21.26 -5.55 -23.99
N ALA A 96 21.49 -4.26 -23.68
CA ALA A 96 22.37 -3.40 -24.47
C ALA A 96 23.84 -3.85 -24.42
N ILE A 97 24.34 -4.27 -23.24
CA ILE A 97 25.71 -4.80 -23.11
C ILE A 97 25.86 -6.11 -23.89
N ALA A 98 24.88 -7.02 -23.81
CA ALA A 98 24.89 -8.26 -24.58
C ALA A 98 24.87 -8.02 -26.10
N PHE A 99 24.15 -7.00 -26.57
CA PHE A 99 24.10 -6.62 -27.99
C PHE A 99 25.38 -5.97 -28.50
N VAL A 100 26.16 -5.29 -27.65
CA VAL A 100 27.43 -4.65 -28.04
C VAL A 100 28.60 -5.63 -28.10
N ILE A 101 28.48 -6.80 -27.44
CA ILE A 101 29.53 -7.83 -27.36
C ILE A 101 29.34 -8.96 -28.41
N LEU A 102 28.19 -8.97 -29.11
CA LEU A 102 27.88 -9.87 -30.24
C LEU A 102 28.08 -9.16 -31.58
#